data_AF-A0A7Z9Y286-F1
#
_entry.id   AF-A0A7Z9Y286-F1
#
_cell.length_a   1.000
_cell.length_b   1.000
_cell.length_c   1.000
_cell.angle_alpha   90.00
_cell.angle_beta   90.00
_cell.angle_gamma   90.00
#
_symmetry.space_group_name_H-M   'P 1'
#
loop_
_entity.id
_entity.type
_entity.pdbx_description
1 polymer ?
#
loop_
_entity_poly.entity_id
_entity_poly.type
_entity_poly.pdbx_seq_one_letter_code
_entity_poly.pdbx_strand_id
1 'polypeptide(L)'
;MKFVILLLAAFLFTACIPATQTEPVAAPTPTSAYDFSGVHLRLRNESGQDFSNVTLTVGGQTETIGLLPQAATTDYVTFTAVETSPVIRTTNGETVYEWTAVPENSTGLIAGGQFTLILSLENNTLAAGILMENPILHDAAYYAQEMNVSLEEALFRLDVQNEDAISALNEQLQANEADTFAGLWLEHEPEYRVVVAFTRDGEETIRHYVTPDSQLSQLIELRPARYTYAQLLADQQTVLRILDTMQLPVAVAINVQENYLGVGITDRAAFEAALAEADVILPESVVITTFYEPVGAEPPFPVTPVPDVFMPQLKQRDVAFMDALLIGELVVEDSCLRVHSEGANYLVIWQADYYLTDNDGVWEVLDETGAAVARVGETVYMGGGETSWVDEPYLQEPIPETCGGPYWMMGQFLPKEYIPNVTGEDK
;
A
#
# COMPACT_ATOMS: atom_id res chain seq x y z
N MET A 1 -0.95 14.77 15.65
CA MET A 1 -0.38 15.08 14.33
C MET A 1 0.06 13.81 13.56
N LYS A 2 -0.57 12.65 13.81
CA LYS A 2 -0.33 11.37 13.09
C LYS A 2 -1.55 10.87 12.30
N PHE A 3 -2.67 11.60 12.36
CA PHE A 3 -3.97 11.19 11.81
C PHE A 3 -4.30 11.78 10.43
N VAL A 4 -3.46 12.68 9.90
CA VAL A 4 -3.75 13.40 8.64
C VAL A 4 -3.15 12.70 7.42
N ILE A 5 -2.10 11.89 7.60
CA ILE A 5 -1.40 11.20 6.50
C ILE A 5 -2.17 9.96 6.01
N LEU A 6 -3.01 9.34 6.86
CA LEU A 6 -3.75 8.13 6.49
C LEU A 6 -4.91 8.36 5.51
N LEU A 7 -5.39 9.60 5.36
CA LEU A 7 -6.47 9.88 4.39
C LEU A 7 -6.00 9.77 2.93
N LEU A 8 -4.72 10.03 2.63
CA LEU A 8 -4.20 10.03 1.26
C LEU A 8 -4.09 8.63 0.64
N ALA A 9 -3.80 7.59 1.43
CA ALA A 9 -3.69 6.23 0.91
C ALA A 9 -5.05 5.65 0.45
N ALA A 10 -6.16 6.11 1.04
CA ALA A 10 -7.50 5.66 0.68
C ALA A 10 -8.05 6.31 -0.61
N PHE A 11 -7.44 7.39 -1.10
CA PHE A 11 -7.97 8.16 -2.24
C PHE A 11 -7.45 7.73 -3.62
N LEU A 12 -6.45 6.83 -3.71
CA LEU A 12 -5.75 6.53 -4.98
C LEU A 12 -5.75 5.07 -5.44
N PHE A 13 -6.33 4.12 -4.69
CA PHE A 13 -6.39 2.72 -5.12
C PHE A 13 -7.67 2.38 -5.88
N THR A 14 -7.83 2.94 -7.08
CA THR A 14 -8.63 2.26 -8.12
C THR A 14 -8.12 2.59 -9.53
N ALA A 15 -7.63 1.55 -10.22
CA ALA A 15 -7.40 1.41 -11.66
C ALA A 15 -6.09 1.98 -12.28
N CYS A 16 -5.13 1.08 -12.58
CA CYS A 16 -4.73 0.66 -13.95
C CYS A 16 -3.33 0.02 -13.94
N ILE A 17 -3.25 -1.32 -14.08
CA ILE A 17 -2.03 -2.00 -14.53
C ILE A 17 -2.33 -2.63 -15.89
N PRO A 18 -1.61 -2.27 -16.97
CA PRO A 18 -1.76 -2.95 -18.26
C PRO A 18 -1.08 -4.31 -18.25
N ALA A 19 -1.78 -5.31 -18.79
CA ALA A 19 -1.27 -6.67 -18.97
C ALA A 19 -0.09 -6.70 -19.96
N THR A 20 1.10 -7.03 -19.49
CA THR A 20 2.24 -7.42 -20.34
C THR A 20 2.33 -8.94 -20.43
N GLN A 21 2.35 -9.44 -21.67
CA GLN A 21 2.57 -10.86 -22.00
C GLN A 21 4.01 -11.26 -21.63
N THR A 22 4.16 -12.32 -20.85
CA THR A 22 5.45 -13.00 -20.65
C THR A 22 5.37 -14.43 -21.18
N GLU A 23 6.27 -14.76 -22.11
CA GLU A 23 6.53 -16.12 -22.59
C GLU A 23 7.07 -17.03 -21.47
N PRO A 24 6.88 -18.37 -21.56
CA PRO A 24 7.21 -19.28 -20.46
C PRO A 24 8.72 -19.49 -20.33
N VAL A 25 9.31 -18.97 -19.25
CA VAL A 25 10.66 -19.34 -18.80
C VAL A 25 10.57 -20.65 -18.03
N ALA A 26 11.41 -21.63 -18.40
CA ALA A 26 11.48 -22.93 -17.75
C ALA A 26 11.88 -22.80 -16.27
N ALA A 27 11.13 -23.46 -15.38
CA ALA A 27 11.37 -23.45 -13.95
C ALA A 27 12.76 -24.06 -13.60
N PRO A 28 13.56 -23.41 -12.74
CA PRO A 28 14.74 -24.04 -12.18
C PRO A 28 14.33 -25.12 -11.17
N THR A 29 14.96 -26.29 -11.25
CA THR A 29 14.83 -27.33 -10.24
C THR A 29 15.55 -26.88 -8.96
N PRO A 30 14.88 -26.71 -7.81
CA PRO A 30 15.56 -26.36 -6.58
C PRO A 30 16.11 -27.63 -5.93
N THR A 31 17.43 -27.70 -5.79
CA THR A 31 18.10 -28.64 -4.88
C THR A 31 18.78 -27.81 -3.80
N SER A 32 17.99 -27.21 -2.91
CA SER A 32 18.47 -26.58 -1.69
C SER A 32 18.43 -27.61 -0.56
N ALA A 33 19.61 -27.95 -0.02
CA ALA A 33 19.70 -28.67 1.24
C ALA A 33 19.43 -27.68 2.38
N TYR A 34 18.36 -27.89 3.15
CA TYR A 34 18.01 -27.05 4.29
C TYR A 34 18.80 -27.46 5.54
N ASP A 35 19.26 -26.47 6.32
CA ASP A 35 19.87 -26.68 7.63
C ASP A 35 18.77 -26.67 8.71
N PHE A 36 18.52 -27.84 9.31
CA PHE A 36 17.51 -28.04 10.35
C PHE A 36 18.05 -27.89 11.78
N SER A 37 19.22 -27.26 11.96
CA SER A 37 19.75 -27.02 13.31
C SER A 37 18.80 -26.14 14.14
N GLY A 38 18.25 -26.72 15.22
CA GLY A 38 17.32 -26.05 16.13
C GLY A 38 15.82 -26.36 15.93
N VAL A 39 15.45 -27.24 15.00
CA VAL A 39 14.07 -27.74 14.88
C VAL A 39 13.88 -28.96 15.76
N HIS A 40 12.88 -28.89 16.65
CA HIS A 40 12.45 -30.02 17.46
C HIS A 40 11.10 -30.53 16.95
N LEU A 41 11.15 -31.59 16.15
CA LEU A 41 9.97 -32.38 15.80
C LEU A 41 9.68 -33.38 16.90
N ARG A 42 8.46 -33.34 17.44
CA ARG A 42 7.98 -34.36 18.37
C ARG A 42 6.67 -34.94 17.86
N LEU A 43 6.61 -36.27 17.82
CA LEU A 43 5.37 -36.99 17.62
C LEU A 43 4.93 -37.56 18.95
N ARG A 44 3.70 -37.24 19.33
CA ARG A 44 3.10 -37.67 20.58
C ARG A 44 1.85 -38.47 20.31
N ASN A 45 1.74 -39.64 20.92
CA ASN A 45 0.49 -40.41 20.88
C ASN A 45 -0.51 -39.92 21.93
N GLU A 46 -1.74 -40.44 21.89
CA GLU A 46 -2.81 -40.13 22.86
C GLU A 46 -2.43 -40.39 24.33
N SER A 47 -1.45 -41.27 24.59
CA SER A 47 -0.95 -41.56 25.94
C SER A 47 0.18 -40.63 26.40
N GLY A 48 0.56 -39.62 25.59
CA GLY A 48 1.61 -38.66 25.92
C GLY A 48 3.05 -39.18 25.73
N GLN A 49 3.23 -40.29 25.02
CA GLN A 49 4.54 -40.88 24.76
C GLN A 49 5.18 -40.24 23.51
N ASP A 50 6.43 -39.82 23.64
CA ASP A 50 7.21 -39.18 22.57
C ASP A 50 7.98 -40.23 21.74
N PHE A 51 8.01 -40.06 20.42
CA PHE A 51 8.73 -40.94 19.46
C PHE A 51 9.89 -40.19 18.78
N SER A 52 11.03 -40.87 18.62
CA SER A 52 12.30 -40.24 18.20
C SER A 52 12.66 -40.36 16.72
N ASN A 53 11.95 -41.17 15.93
CA ASN A 53 12.19 -41.34 14.49
C ASN A 53 10.89 -41.12 13.71
N VAL A 54 10.85 -40.08 12.87
CA VAL A 54 9.66 -39.69 12.09
C VAL A 54 10.09 -39.33 10.68
N THR A 55 9.38 -39.87 9.70
CA THR A 55 9.45 -39.42 8.31
C THR A 55 8.19 -38.62 8.01
N LEU A 56 8.35 -37.37 7.55
CA LEU A 56 7.24 -36.49 7.22
C LEU A 56 7.13 -36.38 5.68
N THR A 57 5.90 -36.54 5.17
CA THR A 57 5.59 -36.27 3.76
C THR A 57 4.65 -35.07 3.70
N VAL A 58 5.06 -33.98 3.06
CA VAL A 58 4.23 -32.78 2.82
C VAL A 58 4.22 -32.49 1.33
N GLY A 59 3.04 -32.32 0.74
CA GLY A 59 2.92 -31.97 -0.70
C GLY A 59 3.49 -32.99 -1.68
N GLY A 60 3.64 -34.27 -1.27
CA GLY A 60 4.21 -35.33 -2.10
C GLY A 60 5.74 -35.44 -2.08
N GLN A 61 6.43 -34.62 -1.27
CA GLN A 61 7.85 -34.78 -0.99
C GLN A 61 8.07 -35.43 0.38
N THR A 62 8.92 -36.46 0.43
CA THR A 62 9.23 -37.23 1.64
C THR A 62 10.62 -36.87 2.14
N GLU A 63 10.74 -36.31 3.34
CA GLU A 63 12.04 -36.13 4.00
C GLU A 63 12.16 -36.99 5.27
N THR A 64 13.30 -37.65 5.41
CA THR A 64 13.65 -38.43 6.62
C THR A 64 14.58 -37.61 7.48
N ILE A 65 14.09 -37.07 8.59
CA ILE A 65 14.90 -36.30 9.52
C ILE A 65 15.46 -37.28 10.57
N GLY A 66 16.70 -37.72 10.37
CA GLY A 66 17.38 -38.63 11.28
C GLY A 66 18.07 -37.89 12.43
N LEU A 67 17.63 -38.12 13.67
CA LEU A 67 18.28 -37.58 14.87
C LEU A 67 19.44 -38.49 15.33
N LEU A 68 20.60 -38.41 14.63
CA LEU A 68 21.93 -38.96 15.01
C LEU A 68 22.04 -40.48 15.30
N PRO A 69 23.27 -41.07 15.21
CA PRO A 69 23.41 -42.47 14.84
C PRO A 69 23.45 -43.38 16.07
N GLN A 70 22.42 -44.20 16.27
CA GLN A 70 22.61 -45.50 16.93
C GLN A 70 21.51 -46.51 16.59
N ALA A 71 21.99 -47.68 16.15
CA ALA A 71 21.29 -48.93 15.89
C ALA A 71 20.25 -48.92 14.76
N ALA A 72 20.63 -49.61 13.67
CA ALA A 72 19.73 -50.01 12.60
C ALA A 72 18.61 -50.90 13.14
N THR A 73 17.41 -50.34 13.23
CA THR A 73 16.15 -51.09 13.19
C THR A 73 15.30 -50.52 12.07
N THR A 74 14.97 -51.35 11.09
CA THR A 74 14.33 -51.03 9.80
C THR A 74 12.84 -50.66 9.89
N ASP A 75 12.32 -50.34 11.07
CA ASP A 75 10.91 -50.06 11.26
C ASP A 75 10.68 -48.54 11.31
N TYR A 76 10.19 -47.99 10.21
CA TYR A 76 9.73 -46.59 10.11
C TYR A 76 8.21 -46.59 9.97
N VAL A 77 7.54 -45.62 10.60
CA VAL A 77 6.11 -45.40 10.45
C VAL A 77 5.93 -44.09 9.69
N THR A 78 5.28 -44.15 8.53
CA THR A 78 4.90 -42.98 7.75
C THR A 78 3.58 -42.43 8.29
N PHE A 79 3.51 -41.12 8.48
CA PHE A 79 2.31 -40.43 8.92
C PHE A 79 1.85 -39.44 7.85
N THR A 80 0.55 -39.34 7.66
CA THR A 80 -0.07 -38.36 6.77
C THR A 80 -0.95 -37.43 7.60
N ALA A 81 -0.75 -36.13 7.41
CA ALA A 81 -1.59 -35.11 8.04
C ALA A 81 -3.03 -35.25 7.51
N VAL A 82 -3.99 -35.28 8.43
CA VAL A 82 -5.42 -35.38 8.11
C VAL A 82 -5.98 -34.01 7.69
N GLU A 83 -5.32 -32.94 8.14
CA GLU A 83 -5.73 -31.55 7.96
C GLU A 83 -4.67 -30.80 7.15
N THR A 84 -5.10 -29.91 6.26
CA THR A 84 -4.21 -29.07 5.43
C THR A 84 -3.58 -27.91 6.19
N SER A 85 -4.11 -27.59 7.38
CA SER A 85 -3.72 -26.42 8.16
C SER A 85 -3.49 -26.81 9.62
N PRO A 86 -2.38 -26.38 10.26
CA PRO A 86 -2.13 -26.66 11.67
C PRO A 86 -3.00 -25.82 12.60
N VAL A 87 -3.21 -26.32 13.81
CA VAL A 87 -3.56 -25.48 14.97
C VAL A 87 -2.29 -24.79 15.46
N ILE A 88 -2.29 -23.46 15.47
CA ILE A 88 -1.12 -22.66 15.87
C ILE A 88 -1.32 -22.19 17.32
N ARG A 89 -0.32 -22.43 18.17
CA ARG A 89 -0.30 -21.96 19.56
C ARG A 89 1.01 -21.24 19.83
N THR A 90 0.93 -20.01 20.30
CA THR A 90 2.12 -19.27 20.75
C THR A 90 2.11 -19.16 22.27
N THR A 91 3.18 -19.59 22.94
CA THR A 91 3.33 -19.46 24.40
C THR A 91 4.79 -19.15 24.73
N ASN A 92 5.04 -18.08 25.49
CA ASN A 92 6.39 -17.67 25.92
C ASN A 92 7.41 -17.46 24.77
N GLY A 93 6.96 -16.99 23.61
CA GLY A 93 7.83 -16.75 22.44
C GLY A 93 8.13 -17.99 21.60
N GLU A 94 7.59 -19.15 21.97
CA GLU A 94 7.63 -20.38 21.20
C GLU A 94 6.32 -20.53 20.42
N THR A 95 6.41 -20.64 19.09
CA THR A 95 5.25 -20.93 18.24
C THR A 95 5.23 -22.42 17.93
N VAL A 96 4.14 -23.04 18.31
CA VAL A 96 3.88 -24.46 18.16
C VAL A 96 2.83 -24.66 17.07
N TYR A 97 3.15 -25.50 16.10
CA TYR A 97 2.24 -25.91 15.04
C TYR A 97 1.82 -27.36 15.29
N GLU A 98 0.52 -27.60 15.46
CA GLU A 98 -0.06 -28.90 15.76
C GLU A 98 -0.87 -29.41 14.56
N TRP A 99 -0.55 -30.59 14.04
CA TRP A 99 -1.39 -31.29 13.07
C TRP A 99 -1.90 -32.61 13.64
N THR A 100 -3.13 -32.98 13.28
CA THR A 100 -3.61 -34.35 13.47
C THR A 100 -3.06 -35.23 12.34
N ALA A 101 -2.35 -36.30 12.68
CA ALA A 101 -1.78 -37.23 11.70
C ALA A 101 -2.22 -38.68 11.97
N VAL A 102 -2.35 -39.46 10.90
CA VAL A 102 -2.72 -40.88 10.95
C VAL A 102 -1.60 -41.70 10.29
N PRO A 103 -1.18 -42.84 10.89
CA PRO A 103 -0.16 -43.68 10.30
C PRO A 103 -0.67 -44.38 9.02
N GLU A 104 0.10 -44.35 7.94
CA GLU A 104 -0.30 -44.95 6.66
C GLU A 104 -0.10 -46.47 6.61
N ASN A 105 0.87 -47.01 7.35
CA ASN A 105 1.19 -48.44 7.34
C ASN A 105 1.76 -48.91 8.69
N SER A 106 0.90 -49.08 9.71
CA SER A 106 1.31 -49.65 10.99
C SER A 106 0.96 -51.15 11.06
N THR A 107 1.93 -52.04 10.87
CA THR A 107 1.81 -53.45 11.27
C THR A 107 2.43 -53.64 12.66
N GLY A 108 1.61 -53.73 13.70
CA GLY A 108 2.07 -53.91 15.10
C GLY A 108 1.41 -52.96 16.10
N LEU A 109 2.05 -52.78 17.27
CA LEU A 109 1.60 -52.09 18.51
C LEU A 109 1.09 -50.63 18.35
N ILE A 110 0.99 -50.09 17.14
CA ILE A 110 0.70 -48.69 16.82
C ILE A 110 -0.53 -48.58 15.87
N ALA A 111 -1.25 -49.67 15.62
CA ALA A 111 -2.43 -49.66 14.76
C ALA A 111 -3.65 -49.03 15.46
N GLY A 112 -4.07 -47.85 14.98
CA GLY A 112 -5.40 -47.28 15.24
C GLY A 112 -5.50 -46.11 16.22
N GLY A 113 -4.41 -45.42 16.57
CA GLY A 113 -4.45 -44.19 17.38
C GLY A 113 -4.36 -42.91 16.54
N GLN A 114 -4.93 -41.80 17.03
CA GLN A 114 -4.62 -40.46 16.52
C GLN A 114 -3.28 -39.99 17.08
N PHE A 115 -2.52 -39.27 16.26
CA PHE A 115 -1.24 -38.70 16.67
C PHE A 115 -1.26 -37.20 16.46
N THR A 116 -0.62 -36.48 17.38
CA THR A 116 -0.36 -35.05 17.22
C THR A 116 1.08 -34.86 16.79
N LEU A 117 1.28 -34.26 15.61
CA LEU A 117 2.57 -33.78 15.16
C LEU A 117 2.76 -32.38 15.73
N ILE A 118 3.84 -32.19 16.48
CA ILE A 118 4.19 -30.91 17.12
C ILE A 118 5.49 -30.42 16.49
N LEU A 119 5.44 -29.30 15.76
CA LEU A 119 6.63 -28.51 15.42
C LEU A 119 6.80 -27.42 16.46
N SER A 120 7.94 -27.42 17.13
CA SER A 120 8.42 -26.32 17.96
C SER A 120 9.59 -25.64 17.26
N LEU A 121 9.51 -24.31 17.10
CA LEU A 121 10.56 -23.48 16.52
C LEU A 121 11.16 -22.62 17.64
N GLU A 122 12.39 -22.95 18.06
CA GLU A 122 13.12 -22.16 19.07
C GLU A 122 13.74 -20.88 18.50
N ASN A 123 13.78 -20.70 17.17
CA ASN A 123 14.25 -19.49 16.49
C ASN A 123 13.38 -19.13 15.26
N ASN A 124 13.00 -17.85 15.16
CA ASN A 124 12.07 -17.28 14.16
C ASN A 124 12.51 -17.39 12.69
N THR A 125 13.76 -17.77 12.40
CA THR A 125 14.32 -17.80 11.04
C THR A 125 13.75 -18.93 10.17
N LEU A 126 13.26 -20.03 10.76
CA LEU A 126 12.63 -21.14 10.01
C LEU A 126 11.12 -20.96 9.83
N ALA A 127 10.46 -20.20 10.72
CA ALA A 127 9.08 -19.74 10.47
C ALA A 127 9.03 -18.90 9.19
N ALA A 128 10.06 -18.08 8.94
CA ALA A 128 10.21 -17.36 7.68
C ALA A 128 10.34 -18.31 6.48
N GLY A 129 11.01 -19.47 6.60
CA GLY A 129 11.13 -20.45 5.53
C GLY A 129 9.79 -21.07 5.10
N ILE A 130 8.97 -21.48 6.08
CA ILE A 130 7.65 -22.06 5.82
C ILE A 130 6.63 -20.99 5.38
N LEU A 131 6.73 -19.77 5.91
CA LEU A 131 5.90 -18.63 5.48
C LEU A 131 6.31 -18.12 4.08
N MET A 132 7.58 -18.21 3.69
CA MET A 132 8.06 -17.85 2.35
C MET A 132 7.55 -18.79 1.26
N GLU A 133 7.15 -20.03 1.58
CA GLU A 133 6.58 -20.98 0.61
C GLU A 133 5.05 -20.81 0.41
N ASN A 134 4.37 -20.02 1.25
CA ASN A 134 2.95 -19.71 1.08
C ASN A 134 2.73 -18.17 1.08
N PRO A 135 2.67 -17.54 -0.10
CA PRO A 135 2.55 -16.08 -0.20
C PRO A 135 1.31 -15.53 0.52
N ILE A 136 0.22 -16.29 0.57
CA ILE A 136 -1.01 -15.88 1.28
C ILE A 136 -0.78 -15.82 2.79
N LEU A 137 -0.05 -16.78 3.37
CA LEU A 137 0.27 -16.75 4.80
C LEU A 137 1.24 -15.62 5.14
N HIS A 138 2.18 -15.33 4.25
CA HIS A 138 3.08 -14.18 4.39
C HIS A 138 2.29 -12.86 4.39
N ASP A 139 1.41 -12.66 3.40
CA ASP A 139 0.59 -11.46 3.28
C ASP A 139 -0.37 -11.32 4.46
N ALA A 140 -0.97 -12.43 4.92
CA ALA A 140 -1.83 -12.42 6.10
C ALA A 140 -1.06 -12.10 7.39
N ALA A 141 0.17 -12.57 7.55
CA ALA A 141 0.99 -12.24 8.71
C ALA A 141 1.36 -10.75 8.74
N TYR A 142 1.73 -10.19 7.58
CA TYR A 142 1.99 -8.77 7.44
C TYR A 142 0.73 -7.94 7.73
N TYR A 143 -0.40 -8.31 7.12
CA TYR A 143 -1.70 -7.67 7.37
C TYR A 143 -2.10 -7.73 8.85
N ALA A 144 -1.94 -8.89 9.50
CA ALA A 144 -2.26 -9.07 10.91
C ALA A 144 -1.48 -8.10 11.81
N GLN A 145 -0.20 -7.90 11.50
CA GLN A 145 0.65 -6.95 12.21
C GLN A 145 0.20 -5.50 12.00
N GLU A 146 0.01 -5.09 10.74
CA GLU A 146 -0.39 -3.71 10.39
C GLU A 146 -1.75 -3.34 10.98
N MET A 147 -2.70 -4.27 10.92
CA MET A 147 -4.08 -4.05 11.40
C MET A 147 -4.27 -4.44 12.87
N ASN A 148 -3.22 -4.92 13.54
CA ASN A 148 -3.26 -5.40 14.93
C ASN A 148 -4.39 -6.40 15.20
N VAL A 149 -4.53 -7.41 14.33
CA VAL A 149 -5.49 -8.52 14.44
C VAL A 149 -4.78 -9.86 14.53
N SER A 150 -5.52 -10.94 14.80
CA SER A 150 -4.93 -12.29 14.74
C SER A 150 -4.62 -12.69 13.30
N LEU A 151 -3.68 -13.63 13.10
CA LEU A 151 -3.40 -14.20 11.79
C LEU A 151 -4.65 -14.87 11.18
N GLU A 152 -5.47 -15.50 12.01
CA GLU A 152 -6.74 -16.11 11.59
C GLU A 152 -7.73 -15.06 11.05
N GLU A 153 -7.88 -13.94 11.76
CA GLU A 153 -8.71 -12.82 11.33
C GLU A 153 -8.15 -12.18 10.04
N ALA A 154 -6.84 -12.04 9.92
CA ALA A 154 -6.21 -11.54 8.70
C ALA A 154 -6.47 -12.45 7.50
N LEU A 155 -6.32 -13.78 7.66
CA LEU A 155 -6.64 -14.75 6.62
C LEU A 155 -8.11 -14.67 6.23
N PHE A 156 -9.02 -14.60 7.20
CA PHE A 156 -10.45 -14.42 6.96
C PHE A 156 -10.74 -13.14 6.17
N ARG A 157 -10.18 -11.99 6.58
CA ARG A 157 -10.39 -10.71 5.88
C ARG A 157 -9.85 -10.72 4.46
N LEU A 158 -8.68 -11.34 4.24
CA LEU A 158 -8.08 -11.46 2.91
C LEU A 158 -8.87 -12.41 2.02
N ASP A 159 -9.37 -13.52 2.56
CA ASP A 159 -10.26 -14.43 1.85
C ASP A 159 -11.52 -13.68 1.38
N VAL A 160 -12.18 -12.95 2.28
CA VAL A 160 -13.36 -12.12 1.95
C VAL A 160 -13.03 -11.02 0.93
N GLN A 161 -11.86 -10.38 1.02
CA GLN A 161 -11.41 -9.38 0.04
C GLN A 161 -11.15 -9.98 -1.34
N ASN A 162 -10.65 -11.22 -1.38
CA ASN A 162 -10.40 -11.95 -2.60
C ASN A 162 -11.67 -12.57 -3.20
N GLU A 163 -12.80 -12.57 -2.47
CA GLU A 163 -14.05 -13.06 -3.00
C GLU A 163 -14.58 -12.12 -4.11
N ASP A 164 -14.72 -12.68 -5.32
CA ASP A 164 -15.42 -12.06 -6.45
C ASP A 164 -16.84 -11.57 -6.08
N ALA A 165 -17.43 -12.10 -5.00
CA ALA A 165 -18.76 -11.77 -4.54
C ALA A 165 -18.93 -10.29 -4.19
N ILE A 166 -17.94 -9.64 -3.55
CA ILE A 166 -18.03 -8.21 -3.19
C ILE A 166 -17.96 -7.33 -4.43
N SER A 167 -17.01 -7.62 -5.32
CA SER A 167 -16.89 -6.89 -6.59
C SER A 167 -18.14 -7.05 -7.44
N ALA A 168 -18.65 -8.29 -7.59
CA ALA A 168 -19.86 -8.58 -8.33
C ALA A 168 -21.10 -7.91 -7.72
N LEU A 169 -21.21 -7.88 -6.39
CA LEU A 169 -22.29 -7.17 -5.70
C LEU A 169 -22.24 -5.66 -6.00
N ASN A 170 -21.07 -5.05 -5.90
CA ASN A 170 -20.89 -3.63 -6.20
C ASN A 170 -21.27 -3.30 -7.66
N GLU A 171 -20.80 -4.09 -8.62
CA GLU A 171 -21.16 -3.93 -10.04
C GLU A 171 -22.67 -4.07 -10.27
N GLN A 172 -23.31 -5.08 -9.67
CA GLN A 172 -24.74 -5.31 -9.81
C GLN A 172 -25.58 -4.17 -9.22
N LEU A 173 -25.19 -3.65 -8.05
CA LEU A 173 -25.89 -2.53 -7.42
C LEU A 173 -25.71 -1.24 -8.21
N GLN A 174 -24.51 -0.96 -8.73
CA GLN A 174 -24.28 0.20 -9.60
C GLN A 174 -25.12 0.13 -10.89
N ALA A 175 -25.21 -1.06 -11.50
CA ALA A 175 -25.91 -1.24 -12.76
C ALA A 175 -27.45 -1.19 -12.62
N ASN A 176 -27.99 -1.78 -11.55
CA ASN A 176 -29.44 -1.98 -11.41
C ASN A 176 -30.12 -1.02 -10.44
N GLU A 177 -29.36 -0.45 -9.49
CA GLU A 177 -29.89 0.34 -8.37
C GLU A 177 -29.33 1.77 -8.35
N ALA A 178 -28.98 2.33 -9.51
CA ALA A 178 -28.35 3.66 -9.64
C ALA A 178 -29.15 4.80 -8.98
N ASP A 179 -30.47 4.65 -8.87
CA ASP A 179 -31.39 5.65 -8.29
C ASP A 179 -31.43 5.63 -6.75
N THR A 180 -30.84 4.61 -6.11
CA THR A 180 -30.87 4.41 -4.65
C THR A 180 -29.48 4.14 -4.07
N PHE A 181 -28.65 3.37 -4.76
CA PHE A 181 -27.32 2.95 -4.31
C PHE A 181 -26.37 4.13 -4.15
N ALA A 182 -25.70 4.19 -3.00
CA ALA A 182 -24.79 5.27 -2.60
C ALA A 182 -23.33 4.85 -2.45
N GLY A 183 -23.03 3.56 -2.66
CA GLY A 183 -21.68 3.01 -2.69
C GLY A 183 -21.48 1.83 -1.74
N LEU A 184 -20.32 1.19 -1.87
CA LEU A 184 -19.91 0.02 -1.10
C LEU A 184 -18.43 0.17 -0.73
N TRP A 185 -18.08 -0.15 0.51
CA TRP A 185 -16.68 -0.16 0.97
C TRP A 185 -16.45 -1.20 2.07
N LEU A 186 -15.18 -1.50 2.32
CA LEU A 186 -14.75 -2.32 3.44
C LEU A 186 -14.39 -1.42 4.61
N GLU A 187 -14.94 -1.73 5.78
CA GLU A 187 -14.58 -1.07 7.03
C GLU A 187 -13.83 -2.06 7.90
N HIS A 188 -12.58 -1.74 8.25
CA HIS A 188 -11.70 -2.67 8.98
C HIS A 188 -11.78 -2.53 10.51
N GLU A 189 -12.27 -1.39 11.00
CA GLU A 189 -12.37 -1.05 12.41
C GLU A 189 -13.71 -0.37 12.73
N PRO A 190 -14.26 -0.55 13.94
CA PRO A 190 -13.75 -1.42 15.03
C PRO A 190 -13.99 -2.92 14.79
N GLU A 191 -14.89 -3.26 13.88
CA GLU A 191 -15.18 -4.63 13.44
C GLU A 191 -15.11 -4.67 11.92
N TYR A 192 -14.69 -5.81 11.36
CA TYR A 192 -14.64 -5.97 9.91
C TYR A 192 -16.03 -6.07 9.30
N ARG A 193 -16.36 -5.16 8.38
CA ARG A 193 -17.69 -5.05 7.77
C ARG A 193 -17.60 -4.72 6.29
N VAL A 194 -18.59 -5.21 5.54
CA VAL A 194 -18.88 -4.75 4.18
C VAL A 194 -20.01 -3.75 4.29
N VAL A 195 -19.71 -2.46 4.16
CA VAL A 195 -20.73 -1.43 4.29
C VAL A 195 -21.34 -1.15 2.93
N VAL A 196 -22.67 -1.17 2.86
CA VAL A 196 -23.44 -0.86 1.66
C VAL A 196 -24.38 0.29 1.96
N ALA A 197 -24.20 1.41 1.26
CA ALA A 197 -24.98 2.61 1.49
C ALA A 197 -26.11 2.77 0.48
N PHE A 198 -27.27 3.23 0.95
CA PHE A 198 -28.43 3.55 0.11
C PHE A 198 -29.08 4.86 0.56
N THR A 199 -29.65 5.60 -0.39
CA THR A 199 -30.46 6.79 -0.10
C THR A 199 -31.88 6.45 0.39
N ARG A 200 -32.36 5.25 0.08
CA ARG A 200 -33.65 4.70 0.51
C ARG A 200 -33.70 3.18 0.29
N ASP A 201 -34.59 2.51 0.99
CA ASP A 201 -35.03 1.12 0.76
C ASP A 201 -33.92 0.03 0.78
N GLY A 202 -32.74 0.33 1.33
CA GLY A 202 -31.56 -0.56 1.26
C GLY A 202 -31.77 -1.97 1.82
N GLU A 203 -32.56 -2.13 2.90
CA GLU A 203 -32.88 -3.44 3.46
C GLU A 203 -33.69 -4.33 2.51
N GLU A 204 -34.63 -3.74 1.76
CA GLU A 204 -35.43 -4.48 0.79
C GLU A 204 -34.57 -4.81 -0.44
N THR A 205 -33.83 -3.82 -0.94
CA THR A 205 -32.96 -3.98 -2.10
C THR A 205 -31.92 -5.08 -1.89
N ILE A 206 -31.15 -5.05 -0.79
CA ILE A 206 -30.01 -5.97 -0.62
C ILE A 206 -30.42 -7.45 -0.54
N ARG A 207 -31.64 -7.74 -0.09
CA ARG A 207 -32.19 -9.11 0.01
C ARG A 207 -32.35 -9.78 -1.35
N HIS A 208 -32.39 -9.01 -2.44
CA HIS A 208 -32.43 -9.55 -3.79
C HIS A 208 -31.07 -10.02 -4.30
N TYR A 209 -29.98 -9.53 -3.69
CA TYR A 209 -28.62 -9.75 -4.16
C TYR A 209 -27.82 -10.69 -3.26
N VAL A 210 -28.15 -10.74 -1.96
CA VAL A 210 -27.37 -11.49 -0.98
C VAL A 210 -28.23 -12.57 -0.33
N THR A 211 -27.73 -13.81 -0.34
CA THR A 211 -28.42 -14.94 0.29
C THR A 211 -28.34 -14.80 1.82
N PRO A 212 -29.47 -14.92 2.56
CA PRO A 212 -29.50 -14.68 4.01
C PRO A 212 -28.49 -15.48 4.84
N ASP A 213 -28.14 -16.70 4.41
CA ASP A 213 -27.23 -17.60 5.14
C ASP A 213 -25.79 -17.59 4.59
N SER A 214 -25.46 -16.68 3.68
CA SER A 214 -24.09 -16.54 3.17
C SER A 214 -23.14 -15.94 4.22
N GLN A 215 -21.84 -16.16 4.06
CA GLN A 215 -20.85 -15.49 4.89
C GLN A 215 -20.90 -13.95 4.71
N LEU A 216 -21.10 -13.52 3.46
CA LEU A 216 -21.23 -12.10 3.11
C LEU A 216 -22.43 -11.42 3.80
N SER A 217 -23.59 -12.09 3.93
CA SER A 217 -24.76 -11.49 4.60
C SER A 217 -24.49 -11.16 6.07
N GLN A 218 -23.60 -11.89 6.73
CA GLN A 218 -23.23 -11.66 8.14
C GLN A 218 -22.28 -10.48 8.30
N LEU A 219 -21.58 -10.09 7.22
CA LEU A 219 -20.64 -8.97 7.21
C LEU A 219 -21.28 -7.66 6.73
N ILE A 220 -22.43 -7.72 6.08
CA ILE A 220 -23.06 -6.54 5.52
C ILE A 220 -23.66 -5.65 6.60
N GLU A 221 -23.22 -4.39 6.61
CA GLU A 221 -23.88 -3.30 7.32
C GLU A 221 -24.52 -2.35 6.30
N LEU A 222 -25.79 -2.03 6.52
CA LEU A 222 -26.47 -1.04 5.70
C LEU A 222 -26.40 0.34 6.35
N ARG A 223 -25.98 1.35 5.58
CA ARG A 223 -25.97 2.75 6.02
C ARG A 223 -26.84 3.65 5.15
N PRO A 224 -27.53 4.63 5.74
CA PRO A 224 -28.23 5.65 4.97
C PRO A 224 -27.21 6.62 4.35
N ALA A 225 -27.57 7.18 3.19
CA ALA A 225 -26.79 8.20 2.49
C ALA A 225 -27.70 9.31 1.95
N ARG A 226 -27.10 10.47 1.65
CA ARG A 226 -27.81 11.63 1.09
C ARG A 226 -27.86 11.61 -0.43
N TYR A 227 -26.74 11.28 -1.07
CA TYR A 227 -26.54 11.28 -2.51
C TYR A 227 -26.32 9.85 -3.01
N THR A 228 -26.80 9.55 -4.21
CA THR A 228 -26.48 8.27 -4.87
C THR A 228 -25.05 8.31 -5.41
N TYR A 229 -24.44 7.14 -5.60
CA TYR A 229 -23.11 7.06 -6.19
C TYR A 229 -23.11 7.58 -7.64
N ALA A 230 -24.17 7.29 -8.39
CA ALA A 230 -24.37 7.82 -9.74
C ALA A 230 -24.46 9.36 -9.76
N GLN A 231 -25.11 9.97 -8.76
CA GLN A 231 -25.14 11.43 -8.61
C GLN A 231 -23.75 11.99 -8.34
N LEU A 232 -22.99 11.41 -7.40
CA LEU A 232 -21.63 11.86 -7.09
C LEU A 232 -20.68 11.74 -8.29
N LEU A 233 -20.82 10.69 -9.11
CA LEU A 233 -20.07 10.55 -10.37
C LEU A 233 -20.43 11.63 -11.39
N ALA A 234 -21.73 11.94 -11.55
CA ALA A 234 -22.17 13.00 -12.46
C ALA A 234 -21.68 14.39 -12.00
N ASP A 235 -21.72 14.64 -10.70
CA ASP A 235 -21.18 15.85 -10.09
C ASP A 235 -19.66 15.93 -10.29
N GLN A 236 -18.93 14.81 -10.13
CA GLN A 236 -17.48 14.74 -10.35
C GLN A 236 -17.12 15.14 -11.80
N GLN A 237 -17.80 14.57 -12.79
CA GLN A 237 -17.55 14.91 -14.21
C GLN A 237 -17.86 16.38 -14.50
N THR A 238 -18.91 16.93 -13.86
CA THR A 238 -19.28 18.33 -14.00
C THR A 238 -18.22 19.25 -13.39
N VAL A 239 -17.78 18.94 -12.18
CA VAL A 239 -16.74 19.69 -11.46
C VAL A 239 -15.42 19.64 -12.23
N LEU A 240 -14.95 18.47 -12.66
CA LEU A 240 -13.71 18.34 -13.43
C LEU A 240 -13.71 19.21 -14.69
N ARG A 241 -14.78 19.21 -15.48
CA ARG A 241 -14.91 20.04 -16.68
C ARG A 241 -14.88 21.54 -16.38
N ILE A 242 -15.49 21.96 -15.27
CA ILE A 242 -15.49 23.35 -14.82
C ILE A 242 -14.07 23.76 -14.42
N LEU A 243 -13.42 22.96 -13.57
CA LEU A 243 -12.10 23.27 -13.01
C LEU A 243 -10.99 23.23 -14.06
N ASP A 244 -11.06 22.30 -15.03
CA ASP A 244 -10.15 22.23 -16.19
C ASP A 244 -10.20 23.51 -17.03
N THR A 245 -11.40 24.07 -17.25
CA THR A 245 -11.58 25.34 -17.97
C THR A 245 -10.90 26.51 -17.24
N MET A 246 -10.83 26.45 -15.91
CA MET A 246 -10.20 27.47 -15.07
C MET A 246 -8.70 27.22 -14.84
N GLN A 247 -8.15 26.10 -15.33
CA GLN A 247 -6.75 25.71 -15.16
C GLN A 247 -6.29 25.70 -13.69
N LEU A 248 -7.19 25.29 -12.78
CA LEU A 248 -6.89 25.20 -11.35
C LEU A 248 -6.36 23.80 -11.02
N PRO A 249 -5.17 23.67 -10.41
CA PRO A 249 -4.66 22.38 -9.93
C PRO A 249 -5.49 21.94 -8.73
N VAL A 250 -6.26 20.87 -8.91
CA VAL A 250 -7.17 20.34 -7.89
C VAL A 250 -7.14 18.82 -7.86
N ALA A 251 -7.45 18.26 -6.70
CA ALA A 251 -7.64 16.84 -6.52
C ALA A 251 -9.12 16.60 -6.32
N VAL A 252 -9.74 15.79 -7.18
CA VAL A 252 -11.18 15.55 -7.12
C VAL A 252 -11.43 14.06 -6.93
N ALA A 253 -12.08 13.70 -5.82
CA ALA A 253 -12.36 12.31 -5.51
C ALA A 253 -13.69 12.15 -4.76
N ILE A 254 -14.38 11.04 -5.01
CA ILE A 254 -15.61 10.70 -4.29
C ILE A 254 -15.21 10.05 -2.96
N ASN A 255 -15.66 10.62 -1.84
CA ASN A 255 -15.61 9.96 -0.56
C ASN A 255 -16.91 9.17 -0.37
N VAL A 256 -16.86 7.88 -0.66
CA VAL A 256 -18.03 6.99 -0.58
C VAL A 256 -18.53 6.86 0.86
N GLN A 257 -17.61 6.71 1.82
CA GLN A 257 -17.94 6.50 3.23
C GLN A 257 -18.67 7.68 3.86
N GLU A 258 -18.20 8.90 3.57
CA GLU A 258 -18.81 10.15 4.07
C GLU A 258 -19.87 10.74 3.11
N ASN A 259 -20.09 10.07 1.98
CA ASN A 259 -21.09 10.40 0.96
C ASN A 259 -21.02 11.84 0.43
N TYR A 260 -19.84 12.26 -0.06
CA TYR A 260 -19.66 13.56 -0.72
C TYR A 260 -18.57 13.51 -1.80
N LEU A 261 -18.51 14.54 -2.65
CA LEU A 261 -17.46 14.77 -3.62
C LEU A 261 -16.41 15.72 -3.04
N GLY A 262 -15.23 15.22 -2.72
CA GLY A 262 -14.12 16.01 -2.19
C GLY A 262 -13.38 16.76 -3.29
N VAL A 263 -13.14 18.05 -3.08
CA VAL A 263 -12.25 18.87 -3.91
C VAL A 263 -11.12 19.41 -3.03
N GLY A 264 -9.93 18.86 -3.24
CA GLY A 264 -8.68 19.28 -2.62
C GLY A 264 -8.05 20.46 -3.34
N ILE A 265 -7.69 21.51 -2.58
CA ILE A 265 -7.08 22.74 -3.11
C ILE A 265 -5.87 23.19 -2.28
N THR A 266 -4.98 23.94 -2.92
CA THR A 266 -3.78 24.55 -2.32
C THR A 266 -3.83 26.07 -2.19
N ASP A 267 -4.82 26.75 -2.81
CA ASP A 267 -5.06 28.19 -2.61
C ASP A 267 -6.57 28.46 -2.59
N ARG A 268 -7.12 28.60 -1.38
CA ARG A 268 -8.55 28.88 -1.20
C ARG A 268 -8.98 30.22 -1.77
N ALA A 269 -8.17 31.26 -1.60
CA ALA A 269 -8.54 32.59 -2.03
C ALA A 269 -8.59 32.67 -3.57
N ALA A 270 -7.58 32.11 -4.25
CA ALA A 270 -7.56 32.05 -5.71
C ALA A 270 -8.69 31.16 -6.25
N PHE A 271 -8.94 30.02 -5.62
CA PHE A 271 -10.03 29.12 -6.00
C PHE A 271 -11.41 29.80 -5.90
N GLU A 272 -11.71 30.45 -4.77
CA GLU A 272 -12.97 31.16 -4.56
C GLU A 272 -13.12 32.37 -5.50
N ALA A 273 -12.02 33.09 -5.77
CA ALA A 273 -12.01 34.19 -6.73
C ALA A 273 -12.30 33.71 -8.16
N ALA A 274 -11.70 32.59 -8.58
CA ALA A 274 -11.93 32.00 -9.89
C ALA A 274 -13.39 31.54 -10.07
N LEU A 275 -13.98 30.90 -9.04
CA LEU A 275 -15.39 30.53 -9.06
C LEU A 275 -16.31 31.76 -9.17
N ALA A 276 -16.01 32.82 -8.41
CA ALA A 276 -16.79 34.05 -8.43
C ALA A 276 -16.68 34.79 -9.78
N GLU A 277 -15.49 34.84 -10.37
CA GLU A 277 -15.26 35.45 -11.69
C GLU A 277 -15.99 34.67 -12.79
N ALA A 278 -16.02 33.35 -12.70
CA ALA A 278 -16.72 32.48 -13.65
C ALA A 278 -18.24 32.38 -13.41
N ASP A 279 -18.78 33.03 -12.37
CA ASP A 279 -20.18 32.90 -11.92
C ASP A 279 -20.60 31.43 -11.73
N VAL A 280 -19.69 30.61 -11.19
CA VAL A 280 -19.88 29.18 -10.99
C VAL A 280 -20.37 28.90 -9.58
N ILE A 281 -21.41 28.08 -9.49
CA ILE A 281 -21.88 27.50 -8.24
C ILE A 281 -21.62 25.99 -8.31
N LEU A 282 -20.82 25.47 -7.39
CA LEU A 282 -20.55 24.04 -7.28
C LEU A 282 -21.77 23.28 -6.73
N PRO A 283 -21.96 21.98 -7.10
CA PRO A 283 -23.02 21.15 -6.53
C PRO A 283 -22.96 21.08 -5.00
N GLU A 284 -24.11 20.92 -4.33
CA GLU A 284 -24.18 20.81 -2.86
C GLU A 284 -23.48 19.56 -2.29
N SER A 285 -23.24 18.57 -3.15
CA SER A 285 -22.46 17.37 -2.82
C SER A 285 -20.97 17.64 -2.70
N VAL A 286 -20.49 18.83 -3.11
CA VAL A 286 -19.07 19.18 -3.09
C VAL A 286 -18.64 19.71 -1.72
N VAL A 287 -17.57 19.12 -1.19
CA VAL A 287 -16.87 19.60 0.00
C VAL A 287 -15.46 20.01 -0.38
N ILE A 288 -15.11 21.26 -0.10
CA ILE A 288 -13.79 21.82 -0.41
C ILE A 288 -12.87 21.65 0.79
N THR A 289 -11.77 20.93 0.61
CA THR A 289 -10.71 20.75 1.61
C THR A 289 -9.47 21.50 1.18
N THR A 290 -8.96 22.37 2.05
CA THR A 290 -7.72 23.10 1.82
C THR A 290 -6.57 22.33 2.47
N PHE A 291 -5.64 21.84 1.65
CA PHE A 291 -4.48 21.07 2.12
C PHE A 291 -3.27 21.96 2.41
N TYR A 292 -3.23 23.12 1.74
CA TYR A 292 -2.14 24.06 1.81
C TYR A 292 -2.70 25.48 1.59
N GLU A 293 -2.04 26.48 2.15
CA GLU A 293 -2.30 27.89 1.85
C GLU A 293 -0.96 28.52 1.43
N PRO A 294 -0.92 29.24 0.30
CA PRO A 294 0.32 29.76 -0.24
C PRO A 294 0.89 30.84 0.68
N VAL A 295 2.21 30.88 0.76
CA VAL A 295 2.95 31.87 1.54
C VAL A 295 2.85 33.29 0.95
N GLY A 296 2.22 33.44 -0.23
CA GLY A 296 2.12 34.68 -1.00
C GLY A 296 3.24 34.80 -2.04
N ALA A 297 3.20 35.86 -2.85
CA ALA A 297 4.19 36.09 -3.91
C ALA A 297 5.59 36.47 -3.40
N GLU A 298 5.67 36.97 -2.16
CA GLU A 298 6.93 37.28 -1.49
C GLU A 298 7.06 36.39 -0.25
N PRO A 299 8.18 35.67 -0.07
CA PRO A 299 8.37 34.85 1.12
C PRO A 299 8.40 35.74 2.37
N PRO A 300 7.81 35.29 3.50
CA PRO A 300 7.75 36.04 4.76
C PRO A 300 9.08 36.02 5.53
N PHE A 301 10.14 35.52 4.90
CA PHE A 301 11.50 35.40 5.41
C PHE A 301 12.49 35.94 4.37
N PRO A 302 13.68 36.40 4.80
CA PRO A 302 14.67 36.92 3.87
C PRO A 302 15.18 35.81 2.95
N VAL A 303 15.18 36.10 1.65
CA VAL A 303 15.84 35.29 0.62
C VAL A 303 16.87 36.19 -0.06
N THR A 304 18.12 35.73 -0.14
CA THR A 304 19.17 36.39 -0.92
C THR A 304 19.20 35.73 -2.30
N PRO A 305 18.77 36.40 -3.37
CA PRO A 305 18.71 35.77 -4.69
C PRO A 305 20.09 35.29 -5.14
N VAL A 306 20.15 34.09 -5.70
CA VAL A 306 21.32 33.58 -6.42
C VAL A 306 21.18 33.99 -7.89
N PRO A 307 21.89 35.03 -8.36
CA PRO A 307 21.74 35.49 -9.74
C PRO A 307 22.21 34.41 -10.71
N ASP A 308 21.63 34.43 -11.91
CA ASP A 308 22.00 33.55 -13.02
C ASP A 308 21.81 32.04 -12.74
N VAL A 309 21.00 31.66 -11.75
CA VAL A 309 20.56 30.27 -11.56
C VAL A 309 19.06 30.17 -11.80
N PHE A 310 18.68 29.32 -12.75
CA PHE A 310 17.30 29.02 -13.08
C PHE A 310 16.78 27.87 -12.21
N MET A 311 15.70 28.13 -11.50
CA MET A 311 14.98 27.20 -10.64
C MET A 311 13.51 27.22 -11.11
N PRO A 312 13.11 26.37 -12.06
CA PRO A 312 11.74 26.41 -12.58
C PRO A 312 10.76 26.02 -11.48
N GLN A 313 9.72 26.82 -11.29
CA GLN A 313 8.67 26.59 -10.30
C GLN A 313 7.31 26.43 -10.96
N LEU A 314 6.45 25.63 -10.35
CA LEU A 314 5.02 25.65 -10.63
C LEU A 314 4.41 26.98 -10.16
N LYS A 315 3.39 27.47 -10.85
CA LYS A 315 2.63 28.67 -10.44
C LYS A 315 1.93 28.48 -9.09
N GLN A 316 1.54 27.24 -8.81
CA GLN A 316 0.79 26.85 -7.63
C GLN A 316 1.27 25.47 -7.20
N ARG A 317 1.17 25.18 -5.90
CA ARG A 317 1.52 23.89 -5.36
C ARG A 317 0.56 22.82 -5.88
N ASP A 318 1.10 21.69 -6.34
CA ASP A 318 0.29 20.54 -6.71
C ASP A 318 -0.25 19.85 -5.44
N VAL A 319 -1.51 19.43 -5.50
CA VAL A 319 -2.22 18.73 -4.42
C VAL A 319 -1.95 17.22 -4.46
N ALA A 320 -1.52 16.71 -5.61
CA ALA A 320 -1.15 15.32 -5.79
C ALA A 320 0.19 15.25 -6.53
N PHE A 321 1.19 14.65 -5.92
CA PHE A 321 2.48 14.43 -6.56
C PHE A 321 2.78 12.94 -6.60
N MET A 322 3.61 12.56 -7.58
CA MET A 322 4.11 11.19 -7.67
C MET A 322 4.99 10.87 -6.46
N ASP A 323 4.97 9.61 -6.01
CA ASP A 323 5.72 9.14 -4.83
C ASP A 323 7.00 8.38 -5.21
N ALA A 324 7.52 8.56 -6.43
CA ALA A 324 8.81 7.99 -6.81
C ALA A 324 9.93 8.70 -6.03
N LEU A 325 11.01 7.96 -5.75
CA LEU A 325 12.16 8.48 -5.01
C LEU A 325 13.32 8.79 -5.95
N LEU A 326 13.72 10.06 -5.97
CA LEU A 326 14.97 10.51 -6.58
C LEU A 326 16.05 10.66 -5.51
N ILE A 327 17.20 10.02 -5.75
CA ILE A 327 18.39 10.11 -4.90
C ILE A 327 19.54 10.61 -5.77
N GLY A 328 20.17 11.70 -5.38
CA GLY A 328 21.26 12.27 -6.16
C GLY A 328 21.88 13.50 -5.54
N GLU A 329 22.95 14.02 -6.15
CA GLU A 329 23.60 15.26 -5.72
C GLU A 329 22.85 16.47 -6.30
N LEU A 330 22.47 17.43 -5.45
CA LEU A 330 21.89 18.70 -5.89
C LEU A 330 23.01 19.58 -6.45
N VAL A 331 22.97 19.92 -7.73
CA VAL A 331 24.04 20.64 -8.44
C VAL A 331 23.48 21.81 -9.23
N VAL A 332 24.33 22.78 -9.55
CA VAL A 332 24.04 23.80 -10.56
C VAL A 332 24.88 23.53 -11.79
N GLU A 333 24.24 23.24 -12.90
CA GLU A 333 24.88 22.94 -14.18
C GLU A 333 24.16 23.71 -15.29
N ASP A 334 24.94 24.32 -16.19
CA ASP A 334 24.42 25.17 -17.27
C ASP A 334 23.46 26.27 -16.78
N SER A 335 23.72 26.80 -15.58
CA SER A 335 22.87 27.81 -14.92
C SER A 335 21.50 27.29 -14.48
N CYS A 336 21.32 25.98 -14.31
CA CYS A 336 20.05 25.36 -13.90
C CYS A 336 20.26 24.51 -12.64
N LEU A 337 19.32 24.58 -11.68
CA LEU A 337 19.35 23.77 -10.47
C LEU A 337 18.85 22.34 -10.78
N ARG A 338 19.73 21.35 -10.63
CA ARG A 338 19.54 19.96 -11.08
C ARG A 338 19.87 18.95 -9.99
N VAL A 339 19.41 17.72 -10.18
CA VAL A 339 19.83 16.57 -9.36
C VAL A 339 20.51 15.54 -10.25
N HIS A 340 21.78 15.29 -9.96
CA HIS A 340 22.55 14.23 -10.60
C HIS A 340 22.31 12.91 -9.87
N SER A 341 21.58 12.01 -10.52
CA SER A 341 21.31 10.64 -10.06
C SER A 341 22.06 9.64 -10.92
N GLU A 342 22.18 8.39 -10.48
CA GLU A 342 22.78 7.33 -11.29
C GLU A 342 22.08 7.22 -12.65
N GLY A 343 22.82 7.53 -13.72
CA GLY A 343 22.35 7.40 -15.10
C GLY A 343 21.51 8.57 -15.65
N ALA A 344 21.20 9.59 -14.85
CA ALA A 344 20.40 10.73 -15.31
C ALA A 344 20.71 12.03 -14.56
N ASN A 345 20.50 13.15 -15.23
CA ASN A 345 20.67 14.49 -14.69
C ASN A 345 19.36 15.26 -14.86
N TYR A 346 18.58 15.33 -13.78
CA TYR A 346 17.22 15.84 -13.84
C TYR A 346 17.18 17.34 -13.57
N LEU A 347 16.52 18.09 -14.45
CA LEU A 347 16.03 19.41 -14.08
C LEU A 347 14.83 19.24 -13.15
N VAL A 348 14.94 19.78 -11.94
CA VAL A 348 13.87 19.71 -10.95
C VAL A 348 12.87 20.84 -11.23
N ILE A 349 11.60 20.47 -11.40
CA ILE A 349 10.48 21.41 -11.41
C ILE A 349 9.96 21.53 -9.99
N TRP A 350 10.23 22.66 -9.35
CA TRP A 350 9.99 22.89 -7.94
C TRP A 350 8.53 23.27 -7.68
N GLN A 351 8.03 22.96 -6.48
CA GLN A 351 6.77 23.51 -6.01
C GLN A 351 6.91 25.03 -5.81
N ALA A 352 5.78 25.75 -5.82
CA ALA A 352 5.71 27.21 -5.85
C ALA A 352 6.36 27.91 -4.63
N ASP A 353 6.63 27.16 -3.56
CA ASP A 353 7.02 27.65 -2.25
C ASP A 353 8.40 27.16 -1.78
N TYR A 354 9.23 26.71 -2.71
CA TYR A 354 10.66 26.51 -2.48
C TYR A 354 11.46 27.68 -3.01
N TYR A 355 12.52 28.06 -2.29
CA TYR A 355 13.31 29.25 -2.62
C TYR A 355 14.79 28.93 -2.59
N LEU A 356 15.52 29.27 -3.65
CA LEU A 356 16.98 29.22 -3.65
C LEU A 356 17.54 30.51 -3.02
N THR A 357 18.40 30.37 -2.01
CA THR A 357 19.04 31.51 -1.32
C THR A 357 20.55 31.35 -1.25
N ASP A 358 21.26 32.48 -1.31
CA ASP A 358 22.67 32.58 -0.93
C ASP A 358 22.79 32.91 0.58
N ASN A 359 23.34 31.98 1.34
CA ASN A 359 23.65 32.15 2.75
C ASN A 359 25.18 32.18 2.95
N ASP A 360 25.76 33.38 2.87
CA ASP A 360 27.20 33.62 3.03
C ASP A 360 28.09 32.72 2.13
N GLY A 361 27.68 32.52 0.88
CA GLY A 361 28.37 31.71 -0.12
C GLY A 361 27.95 30.23 -0.13
N VAL A 362 27.00 29.84 0.71
CA VAL A 362 26.37 28.51 0.71
C VAL A 362 24.99 28.64 0.08
N TRP A 363 24.76 27.94 -1.02
CA TRP A 363 23.47 27.96 -1.71
C TRP A 363 22.54 26.93 -1.11
N GLU A 364 21.44 27.40 -0.52
CA GLU A 364 20.47 26.58 0.21
C GLU A 364 19.11 26.68 -0.48
N VAL A 365 18.36 25.57 -0.46
CA VAL A 365 16.94 25.56 -0.81
C VAL A 365 16.14 25.65 0.48
N LEU A 366 15.30 26.66 0.58
CA LEU A 366 14.38 26.89 1.69
C LEU A 366 12.98 26.35 1.34
N ASP A 367 12.28 25.83 2.33
CA ASP A 367 10.85 25.47 2.23
C ASP A 367 9.92 26.65 2.57
N GLU A 368 8.62 26.40 2.62
CA GLU A 368 7.58 27.41 2.92
C GLU A 368 7.70 28.04 4.31
N THR A 369 8.49 27.44 5.21
CA THR A 369 8.73 27.95 6.57
C THR A 369 10.03 28.75 6.67
N GLY A 370 10.82 28.78 5.60
CA GLY A 370 12.16 29.36 5.57
C GLY A 370 13.24 28.44 6.13
N ALA A 371 12.94 27.16 6.34
CA ALA A 371 13.91 26.18 6.79
C ALA A 371 14.73 25.66 5.62
N ALA A 372 16.05 25.57 5.78
CA ALA A 372 16.93 24.97 4.78
C ALA A 372 16.70 23.46 4.72
N VAL A 373 16.22 22.98 3.58
CA VAL A 373 15.87 21.56 3.32
C VAL A 373 16.88 20.85 2.42
N ALA A 374 17.68 21.61 1.66
CA ALA A 374 18.77 21.08 0.86
C ALA A 374 19.87 22.13 0.65
N ARG A 375 21.07 21.67 0.29
CA ARG A 375 22.19 22.53 -0.12
C ARG A 375 22.81 22.04 -1.41
N VAL A 376 23.27 22.96 -2.25
CA VAL A 376 24.02 22.61 -3.46
C VAL A 376 25.33 21.92 -3.07
N GLY A 377 25.61 20.79 -3.71
CA GLY A 377 26.72 19.89 -3.43
C GLY A 377 26.40 18.76 -2.43
N GLU A 378 25.19 18.73 -1.86
CA GLU A 378 24.76 17.65 -0.97
C GLU A 378 23.87 16.63 -1.69
N THR A 379 23.90 15.37 -1.21
CA THR A 379 22.94 14.35 -1.64
C THR A 379 21.56 14.67 -1.10
N VAL A 380 20.57 14.73 -1.97
CA VAL A 380 19.15 14.94 -1.66
C VAL A 380 18.35 13.67 -1.86
N TYR A 381 17.24 13.59 -1.13
CA TYR A 381 16.23 12.54 -1.24
C TYR A 381 14.89 13.21 -1.48
N MET A 382 14.39 13.07 -2.70
CA MET A 382 13.28 13.86 -3.20
C MET A 382 12.18 12.92 -3.71
N GLY A 383 11.01 12.99 -3.08
CA GLY A 383 9.79 12.42 -3.64
C GLY A 383 9.36 13.20 -4.88
N GLY A 384 8.68 12.55 -5.81
CA GLY A 384 8.18 13.18 -7.03
C GLY A 384 8.02 12.17 -8.15
N GLY A 385 8.20 12.61 -9.39
CA GLY A 385 8.16 11.71 -10.53
C GLY A 385 8.88 12.23 -11.75
N GLU A 386 9.49 11.30 -12.49
CA GLU A 386 10.08 11.59 -13.79
C GLU A 386 8.97 11.90 -14.80
N THR A 387 9.17 12.97 -15.58
CA THR A 387 8.33 13.29 -16.72
C THR A 387 9.18 13.69 -17.92
N SER A 388 8.69 13.32 -19.11
CA SER A 388 9.32 13.72 -20.38
C SER A 388 8.79 15.05 -20.92
N TRP A 389 7.72 15.59 -20.33
CA TRP A 389 7.16 16.89 -20.70
C TRP A 389 6.71 17.68 -19.46
N VAL A 390 6.83 18.99 -19.55
CA VAL A 390 6.30 19.94 -18.57
C VAL A 390 5.38 20.87 -19.33
N ASP A 391 4.16 21.04 -18.85
CA ASP A 391 3.18 21.88 -19.53
C ASP A 391 3.37 23.34 -19.09
N GLU A 392 3.87 24.18 -20.00
CA GLU A 392 4.29 25.56 -19.75
C GLU A 392 3.24 26.44 -19.04
N PRO A 393 1.92 26.31 -19.28
CA PRO A 393 0.90 27.06 -18.56
C PRO A 393 0.92 26.84 -17.04
N TYR A 394 1.47 25.74 -16.54
CA TYR A 394 1.61 25.49 -15.10
C TYR A 394 2.89 26.06 -14.49
N LEU A 395 3.84 26.53 -15.31
CA LEU A 395 5.10 27.09 -14.84
C LEU A 395 5.01 28.59 -14.59
N GLN A 396 5.65 29.04 -13.52
CA GLN A 396 5.77 30.47 -13.22
C GLN A 396 6.51 31.23 -14.32
N GLU A 397 7.55 30.60 -14.88
CA GLU A 397 8.35 31.12 -15.99
C GLU A 397 8.67 29.98 -16.98
N PRO A 398 8.76 30.25 -18.30
CA PRO A 398 9.09 29.23 -19.29
C PRO A 398 10.51 28.71 -19.09
N ILE A 399 10.72 27.41 -19.33
CA ILE A 399 12.04 26.77 -19.20
C ILE A 399 12.94 27.21 -20.36
N PRO A 400 14.13 27.78 -20.10
CA PRO A 400 15.09 28.10 -21.16
C PRO A 400 15.56 26.85 -21.89
N GLU A 401 15.89 26.96 -23.18
CA GLU A 401 16.42 25.84 -23.98
C GLU A 401 17.69 25.21 -23.39
N THR A 402 18.48 25.99 -22.62
CA THR A 402 19.69 25.51 -21.93
C THR A 402 19.36 24.56 -20.77
N CYS A 403 18.17 24.66 -20.19
CA CYS A 403 17.70 23.80 -19.11
C CYS A 403 16.84 22.65 -19.68
N GLY A 404 17.40 21.88 -20.60
CA GLY A 404 16.71 20.71 -21.15
C GLY A 404 16.50 19.59 -20.11
N GLY A 405 15.52 18.72 -20.36
CA GLY A 405 15.25 17.54 -19.55
C GLY A 405 16.34 16.46 -19.60
N PRO A 406 16.14 15.29 -18.94
CA PRO A 406 14.87 14.84 -18.34
C PRO A 406 14.42 15.68 -17.15
N TYR A 407 13.11 15.69 -16.87
CA TYR A 407 12.52 16.51 -15.82
C TYR A 407 12.08 15.65 -14.64
N TRP A 408 12.21 16.20 -13.44
CA TRP A 408 11.66 15.63 -12.22
C TRP A 408 10.64 16.61 -11.63
N MET A 409 9.37 16.21 -11.57
CA MET A 409 8.34 16.98 -10.90
C MET A 409 8.45 16.75 -9.40
N MET A 410 8.92 17.75 -8.66
CA MET A 410 9.16 17.64 -7.23
C MET A 410 7.85 17.43 -6.47
N GLY A 411 7.81 16.45 -5.57
CA GLY A 411 6.76 16.30 -4.56
C GLY A 411 7.16 16.93 -3.23
N GLN A 412 8.07 16.27 -2.52
CA GLN A 412 8.54 16.68 -1.19
C GLN A 412 9.97 16.19 -0.92
N PHE A 413 10.68 16.83 -0.01
CA PHE A 413 11.90 16.23 0.56
C PHE A 413 11.54 15.13 1.54
N LEU A 414 12.26 14.01 1.47
CA LEU A 414 12.10 12.90 2.40
C LEU A 414 13.20 12.96 3.47
N PRO A 415 12.87 12.79 4.76
CA PRO A 415 13.91 12.68 5.77
C PRO A 415 14.71 11.41 5.52
N LYS A 416 16.04 11.49 5.69
CA LYS A 416 16.95 10.35 5.47
C LYS A 416 16.54 9.08 6.24
N GLU A 417 15.88 9.25 7.38
CA GLU A 417 15.38 8.19 8.25
C GLU A 417 14.25 7.36 7.64
N TYR A 418 13.52 7.88 6.65
CA TYR A 418 12.42 7.19 5.97
C TYR A 418 12.87 6.30 4.82
N ILE A 419 14.18 6.28 4.53
CA ILE A 419 14.73 5.45 3.48
C ILE A 419 15.00 4.08 4.10
N PRO A 420 14.27 3.02 3.67
CA PRO A 420 14.53 1.68 4.17
C PRO A 420 16.01 1.39 3.96
N ASN A 421 16.70 0.92 5.01
CA ASN A 421 18.15 0.65 5.03
C ASN A 421 18.64 0.07 3.70
N VAL A 422 19.04 0.94 2.76
CA VAL A 422 19.92 0.58 1.65
C VAL A 422 21.32 0.55 2.27
N THR A 423 21.51 -0.34 3.24
CA THR A 423 22.81 -0.72 3.74
C THR A 423 23.44 -1.61 2.67
N GLY A 424 23.90 -0.94 1.62
CA GLY A 424 24.86 -1.43 0.65
C GLY A 424 25.98 -0.40 0.56
N GLU A 425 26.67 -0.14 1.68
CA GLU A 425 28.02 0.42 1.61
C GLU A 425 28.92 -0.63 0.93
N ASP A 426 28.95 -0.67 -0.39
CA ASP A 426 30.09 -1.22 -1.12
C ASP A 426 31.13 -0.11 -1.22
N LYS A 427 32.11 -0.17 -0.31
CA LYS A 427 33.37 0.56 -0.39
C LYS A 427 34.31 -0.03 -1.43
#